data_AF-A0AAP9GUL7-F1
#
_entry.id   AF-A0AAP9GUL7-F1
#
_cell.length_a   1.000
_cell.length_b   1.000
_cell.length_c   1.000
_cell.angle_alpha   90.00
_cell.angle_beta   90.00
_cell.angle_gamma   90.00
#
_symmetry.space_group_name_H-M   'P 1'
#
loop_
_entity.id
_entity.type
_entity.pdbx_description
1 polymer ?
#
loop_
_entity_poly.entity_id
_entity_poly.type
_entity_poly.pdbx_seq_one_letter_code
_entity_poly.pdbx_strand_id
1 'polypeptide(L)'
;MNLDFENYPKIQMGYLMIPSPSDDLKRYPEVYDRFCGIIYMAAKVGGDSDKYFISKKAKDAVHIRSALSEFVGVEEYVMQTYPNAVPEAYRLYKSSNPIFHMLKLLRNFNIHLSDSVLDFKPMMVRTLIENSGEFEINVDFISNLSVDELKRLKSAKDYSAELLYEMVRCFEKEQHEFGISTLIISSALDYSEIILKAIENNVE
;
A
#
# COMPACT_ATOMS: atom_id res chain seq x y z
N MET A 1 21.19 -3.12 -1.07
CA MET A 1 19.79 -3.33 -0.63
C MET A 1 19.41 -4.73 -1.05
N ASN A 2 18.86 -5.54 -0.14
CA ASN A 2 18.55 -6.95 -0.41
C ASN A 2 17.03 -7.11 -0.40
N LEU A 3 16.40 -6.97 -1.58
CA LEU A 3 14.96 -7.17 -1.74
C LEU A 3 14.68 -8.63 -2.07
N ASP A 4 13.63 -9.18 -1.49
CA ASP A 4 13.18 -10.55 -1.74
C ASP A 4 12.04 -10.53 -2.76
N PHE A 5 12.35 -10.98 -3.99
CA PHE A 5 11.39 -11.09 -5.09
C PHE A 5 10.73 -12.47 -5.18
N GLU A 6 11.00 -13.37 -4.23
CA GLU A 6 10.38 -14.70 -4.17
C GLU A 6 9.35 -14.77 -3.03
N ASN A 7 9.71 -14.21 -1.86
CA ASN A 7 8.92 -14.25 -0.63
C ASN A 7 8.43 -12.85 -0.23
N TYR A 8 7.56 -12.28 -1.06
CA TYR A 8 6.76 -11.10 -0.71
C TYR A 8 5.28 -11.47 -0.62
N PRO A 9 4.45 -10.67 0.08
CA PRO A 9 3.02 -10.88 0.16
C PRO A 9 2.38 -10.86 -1.24
N LYS A 10 1.77 -11.99 -1.62
CA LYS A 10 1.09 -12.14 -2.91
C LYS A 10 -0.39 -11.88 -2.72
N ILE A 11 -0.97 -11.05 -3.58
CA ILE A 11 -2.40 -10.75 -3.58
C ILE A 11 -3.13 -11.94 -4.22
N GLN A 12 -3.77 -12.75 -3.39
CA GLN A 12 -4.52 -13.94 -3.84
C GLN A 12 -6.03 -13.79 -3.67
N MET A 13 -6.48 -12.81 -2.88
CA MET A 13 -7.88 -12.57 -2.57
C MET A 13 -8.13 -11.09 -2.35
N GLY A 14 -9.35 -10.65 -2.69
CA GLY A 14 -9.87 -9.32 -2.36
C GLY A 14 -10.75 -9.35 -1.11
N TYR A 15 -11.23 -8.17 -0.71
CA TYR A 15 -12.06 -8.00 0.47
C TYR A 15 -13.49 -7.63 0.09
N LEU A 16 -14.48 -8.40 0.57
CA LEU A 16 -15.89 -8.02 0.47
C LEU A 16 -16.26 -6.96 1.52
N MET A 17 -15.67 -7.08 2.71
CA MET A 17 -15.79 -6.12 3.80
C MET A 17 -14.41 -5.53 4.08
N ILE A 18 -14.34 -4.22 4.31
CA ILE A 18 -13.10 -3.52 4.60
C ILE A 18 -12.48 -4.14 5.87
N PRO A 19 -11.25 -4.69 5.80
CA PRO A 19 -10.62 -5.31 6.96
C PRO A 19 -10.16 -4.25 7.96
N SER A 20 -9.87 -4.66 9.19
CA SER A 20 -9.22 -3.82 10.19
C SER A 20 -7.85 -4.41 10.59
N PRO A 21 -6.93 -3.60 11.13
CA PRO A 21 -5.72 -4.12 11.78
C PRO A 21 -6.08 -5.06 12.94
N SER A 22 -5.10 -5.86 13.40
CA SER A 22 -5.27 -6.74 14.56
C SER A 22 -5.78 -5.99 15.79
N ASP A 23 -6.63 -6.66 16.57
CA ASP A 23 -7.14 -6.13 17.84
C ASP A 23 -6.03 -5.87 18.85
N ASP A 24 -4.90 -6.59 18.75
CA ASP A 24 -3.74 -6.39 19.63
C ASP A 24 -3.15 -4.98 19.51
N LEU A 25 -3.23 -4.39 18.31
CA LEU A 25 -2.74 -3.05 18.03
C LEU A 25 -3.61 -1.97 18.69
N LYS A 26 -4.83 -2.28 19.14
CA LYS A 26 -5.68 -1.34 19.91
C LYS A 26 -5.06 -0.91 21.24
N ARG A 27 -4.06 -1.64 21.75
CA ARG A 27 -3.22 -1.20 22.89
C ARG A 27 -2.42 0.07 22.60
N TYR A 28 -2.19 0.36 21.33
CA TYR A 28 -1.49 1.54 20.83
C TYR A 28 -2.44 2.35 19.92
N PRO A 29 -3.45 3.05 20.50
CA PRO A 29 -4.58 3.58 19.75
C PRO A 29 -4.18 4.54 18.62
N GLU A 30 -3.18 5.38 18.84
CA GLU A 30 -2.70 6.30 17.80
C GLU A 30 -2.04 5.57 16.61
N VAL A 31 -1.42 4.42 16.85
CA VAL A 31 -0.88 3.57 15.77
C VAL A 31 -2.02 2.85 15.04
N TYR A 32 -2.97 2.30 15.79
CA TYR A 32 -4.15 1.63 15.25
C TYR A 32 -4.97 2.56 14.34
N ASP A 33 -5.22 3.80 14.78
CA ASP A 33 -5.99 4.78 14.03
C ASP A 33 -5.30 5.20 12.74
N ARG A 34 -3.96 5.27 12.72
CA ARG A 34 -3.20 5.52 11.49
C ARG A 34 -3.39 4.41 10.47
N PHE A 35 -3.32 3.15 10.89
CA PHE A 35 -3.58 2.02 9.98
C PHE A 35 -5.04 1.98 9.51
N CYS A 36 -6.00 2.27 10.38
CA CYS A 36 -7.38 2.47 9.97
C CYS A 36 -7.53 3.59 8.93
N GLY A 37 -6.80 4.70 9.10
CA GLY A 37 -6.76 5.81 8.15
C GLY A 37 -6.23 5.41 6.78
N ILE A 38 -5.14 4.64 6.73
CA ILE A 38 -4.57 4.10 5.48
C ILE A 38 -5.62 3.23 4.78
N ILE A 39 -6.20 2.28 5.51
CA ILE A 39 -7.19 1.32 4.97
C ILE A 39 -8.45 2.06 4.48
N TYR A 40 -8.96 3.01 5.27
CA TYR A 40 -10.11 3.83 4.91
C TYR A 40 -9.89 4.59 3.61
N MET A 41 -8.74 5.26 3.47
CA MET A 41 -8.42 6.03 2.28
C MET A 41 -8.25 5.12 1.07
N ALA A 42 -7.56 3.98 1.22
CA ALA A 42 -7.41 3.01 0.15
C ALA A 42 -8.75 2.41 -0.31
N ALA A 43 -9.67 2.11 0.63
CA ALA A 43 -11.00 1.58 0.32
C ALA A 43 -11.92 2.58 -0.41
N LYS A 44 -11.58 3.87 -0.41
CA LYS A 44 -12.31 4.92 -1.13
C LYS A 44 -11.81 5.15 -2.56
N VAL A 45 -10.73 4.49 -2.96
CA VAL A 45 -10.21 4.54 -4.33
C VAL A 45 -11.09 3.70 -5.25
N GLY A 46 -11.42 4.24 -6.42
CA GLY A 46 -12.31 3.59 -7.38
C GLY A 46 -13.79 3.98 -7.16
N GLY A 47 -14.65 3.67 -8.12
CA GLY A 47 -16.04 4.13 -8.13
C GLY A 47 -16.20 5.65 -8.28
N ASP A 48 -17.45 6.10 -8.37
CA ASP A 48 -17.75 7.52 -8.58
C ASP A 48 -17.47 8.39 -7.35
N SER A 49 -17.47 9.70 -7.57
CA SER A 49 -17.38 10.67 -6.49
C SER A 49 -18.76 10.88 -5.85
N ASP A 50 -18.79 10.84 -4.51
CA ASP A 50 -19.99 11.16 -3.72
C ASP A 50 -20.39 12.65 -3.83
N LYS A 51 -19.56 13.48 -4.48
CA LYS A 51 -19.77 14.92 -4.68
C LYS A 51 -19.70 15.26 -6.16
N TYR A 52 -20.79 15.79 -6.72
CA TYR A 52 -20.93 16.11 -8.14
C TYR A 52 -19.87 17.07 -8.70
N PHE A 53 -19.31 17.95 -7.87
CA PHE A 53 -18.30 18.94 -8.28
C PHE A 53 -16.86 18.40 -8.20
N ILE A 54 -16.66 17.20 -7.63
CA ILE A 54 -15.36 16.54 -7.55
C ILE A 54 -15.35 15.44 -8.60
N SER A 55 -14.41 15.51 -9.55
CA SER A 55 -14.24 14.45 -10.54
C SER A 55 -13.73 13.16 -9.89
N LYS A 56 -14.07 12.00 -10.47
CA LYS A 56 -13.50 10.70 -10.08
C LYS A 56 -11.97 10.75 -10.00
N LYS A 57 -11.33 11.33 -11.02
CA LYS A 57 -9.87 11.49 -11.08
C LYS A 57 -9.31 12.26 -9.87
N ALA A 58 -9.92 13.40 -9.51
CA ALA A 58 -9.47 14.19 -8.37
C ALA A 58 -9.68 13.45 -7.05
N LYS A 59 -10.82 12.76 -6.91
CA LYS A 59 -11.14 11.92 -5.76
C LYS A 59 -10.08 10.82 -5.58
N ASP A 60 -9.84 10.02 -6.62
CA ASP A 60 -8.93 8.88 -6.57
C ASP A 60 -7.50 9.33 -6.26
N ALA A 61 -7.02 10.39 -6.91
CA ALA A 61 -5.69 10.95 -6.66
C ALA A 61 -5.48 11.37 -5.20
N VAL A 62 -6.46 12.05 -4.59
CA VAL A 62 -6.37 12.49 -3.19
C VAL A 62 -6.39 11.30 -2.24
N HIS A 63 -7.24 10.29 -2.47
CA HIS A 63 -7.32 9.11 -1.60
C HIS A 63 -6.06 8.26 -1.69
N ILE A 64 -5.52 8.02 -2.88
CA ILE A 64 -4.23 7.32 -3.06
C ILE A 64 -3.11 8.10 -2.34
N ARG A 65 -3.00 9.41 -2.60
CA ARG A 65 -1.96 10.23 -1.96
C ARG A 65 -2.09 10.21 -0.44
N SER A 66 -3.31 10.26 0.10
CA SER A 66 -3.55 10.25 1.55
C SER A 66 -3.20 8.90 2.17
N ALA A 67 -3.64 7.79 1.57
CA ALA A 67 -3.32 6.44 2.05
C ALA A 67 -1.80 6.21 2.08
N LEU A 68 -1.10 6.58 1.00
CA LEU A 68 0.35 6.43 0.90
C LEU A 68 1.12 7.37 1.84
N SER A 69 0.60 8.58 2.08
CA SER A 69 1.23 9.53 3.01
C SER A 69 1.17 9.02 4.44
N GLU A 70 0.02 8.52 4.89
CA GLU A 70 -0.10 7.90 6.21
C GLU A 70 0.74 6.62 6.30
N PHE A 71 0.74 5.77 5.25
CA PHE A 71 1.54 4.53 5.22
C PHE A 71 3.03 4.79 5.45
N VAL A 72 3.60 5.79 4.76
CA VAL A 72 5.00 6.17 4.97
C VAL A 72 5.17 6.93 6.30
N GLY A 73 4.18 7.71 6.73
CA GLY A 73 4.23 8.52 7.95
C GLY A 73 4.26 7.70 9.25
N VAL A 74 3.76 6.47 9.24
CA VAL A 74 3.82 5.56 10.41
C VAL A 74 5.26 5.36 10.89
N GLU A 75 6.25 5.24 9.99
CA GLU A 75 7.65 5.03 10.39
C GLU A 75 8.21 6.24 11.16
N GLU A 76 7.82 7.45 10.77
CA GLU A 76 8.23 8.68 11.46
C GLU A 76 7.55 8.81 12.82
N TYR A 77 6.26 8.48 12.89
CA TYR A 77 5.52 8.47 14.14
C TYR A 77 6.08 7.47 15.15
N VAL A 78 6.37 6.24 14.71
CA VAL A 78 6.97 5.20 15.57
C VAL A 78 8.35 5.65 16.07
N MET A 79 9.17 6.24 15.20
CA MET A 79 10.49 6.75 15.57
C MET A 79 10.45 7.81 16.69
N GLN A 80 9.43 8.68 16.67
CA GLN A 80 9.31 9.76 17.65
C GLN A 80 8.67 9.28 18.96
N THR A 81 7.71 8.35 18.88
CA THR A 81 6.88 7.94 20.02
C THR A 81 7.47 6.74 20.77
N TYR A 82 8.15 5.84 20.06
CA TYR A 82 8.76 4.63 20.60
C TYR A 82 10.27 4.65 20.31
N PRO A 83 11.06 5.52 20.96
CA PRO A 83 12.47 5.72 20.65
C PRO A 83 13.35 4.48 20.89
N ASN A 84 12.85 3.52 21.69
CA ASN A 84 13.52 2.24 21.94
C ASN A 84 13.28 1.21 20.81
N ALA A 85 12.31 1.45 19.92
CA ALA A 85 12.06 0.54 18.81
C ALA A 85 13.25 0.51 17.84
N VAL A 86 13.75 -0.68 17.53
CA VAL A 86 14.90 -0.86 16.63
C VAL A 86 14.52 -0.39 15.21
N PRO A 87 15.20 0.62 14.64
CA PRO A 87 14.84 1.19 13.34
C PRO A 87 14.79 0.18 12.19
N GLU A 88 15.68 -0.81 12.19
CA GLU A 88 15.74 -1.88 11.20
C GLU A 88 14.49 -2.76 11.20
N ALA A 89 13.76 -2.84 12.32
CA ALA A 89 12.58 -3.67 12.45
C ALA A 89 11.35 -3.09 11.76
N TYR A 90 11.27 -1.76 11.57
CA TYR A 90 10.04 -1.12 11.10
C TYR A 90 10.23 -0.13 9.94
N ARG A 91 11.44 0.32 9.63
CA ARG A 91 11.65 1.28 8.53
C ARG A 91 11.38 0.62 7.19
N LEU A 92 10.55 1.24 6.37
CA LEU A 92 10.16 0.68 5.06
C LEU A 92 11.38 0.45 4.16
N TYR A 93 12.36 1.35 4.20
CA TYR A 93 13.59 1.25 3.40
C TYR A 93 14.55 0.14 3.87
N LYS A 94 14.34 -0.41 5.06
CA LYS A 94 15.09 -1.54 5.61
C LYS A 94 14.40 -2.88 5.37
N SER A 95 13.14 -2.85 4.93
CA SER A 95 12.38 -4.06 4.60
C SER A 95 13.02 -4.79 3.42
N SER A 96 12.86 -6.10 3.37
CA SER A 96 13.13 -6.88 2.16
C SER A 96 11.93 -6.87 1.19
N ASN A 97 10.76 -6.37 1.60
CA ASN A 97 9.53 -6.42 0.81
C ASN A 97 9.56 -5.38 -0.34
N PRO A 98 9.66 -5.79 -1.62
CA PRO A 98 9.70 -4.87 -2.74
C PRO A 98 8.43 -4.01 -2.87
N ILE A 99 7.27 -4.48 -2.42
CA ILE A 99 6.02 -3.71 -2.45
C ILE A 99 6.09 -2.51 -1.51
N PHE A 100 6.67 -2.65 -0.31
CA PHE A 100 6.83 -1.52 0.61
C PHE A 100 7.71 -0.41 0.04
N HIS A 101 8.79 -0.81 -0.64
CA HIS A 101 9.64 0.12 -1.34
C HIS A 101 8.89 0.81 -2.50
N MET A 102 8.09 0.06 -3.25
CA MET A 102 7.25 0.61 -4.32
C MET A 102 6.19 1.58 -3.79
N LEU A 103 5.49 1.27 -2.70
CA LEU A 103 4.52 2.18 -2.09
C LEU A 103 5.18 3.48 -1.62
N LYS A 104 6.41 3.41 -1.07
CA LYS A 104 7.17 4.60 -0.70
C LYS A 104 7.63 5.43 -1.91
N LEU A 105 8.05 4.78 -3.00
CA LEU A 105 8.38 5.48 -4.25
C LEU A 105 7.12 6.10 -4.87
N LEU A 106 6.01 5.38 -4.86
CA LEU A 106 4.71 5.82 -5.37
C LEU A 106 4.17 7.03 -4.60
N ARG A 107 4.34 7.04 -3.27
CA ARG A 107 4.06 8.19 -2.43
C ARG A 107 4.84 9.42 -2.90
N ASN A 108 6.13 9.27 -3.14
CA ASN A 108 6.98 10.38 -3.61
C ASN A 108 6.62 10.81 -5.03
N PHE A 109 6.26 9.89 -5.91
CA PHE A 109 5.71 10.19 -7.23
C PHE A 109 4.46 11.07 -7.13
N ASN A 110 3.48 10.66 -6.32
CA ASN A 110 2.20 11.35 -6.09
C ASN A 110 2.31 12.73 -5.42
N ILE A 111 3.41 13.00 -4.71
CA ILE A 111 3.65 14.30 -4.06
C ILE A 111 4.50 15.22 -4.92
N HIS A 112 5.50 14.69 -5.63
CA HIS A 112 6.57 15.50 -6.22
C HIS A 112 6.59 15.54 -7.75
N LEU A 113 5.99 14.56 -8.44
CA LEU A 113 6.09 14.46 -9.90
C LEU A 113 4.73 14.51 -10.60
N SER A 114 3.81 13.62 -10.25
CA SER A 114 2.50 13.50 -10.91
C SER A 114 1.57 12.65 -10.06
N ASP A 115 0.27 12.79 -10.30
CA ASP A 115 -0.75 11.92 -9.73
C ASP A 115 -0.72 10.53 -10.38
N SER A 116 -1.07 9.51 -9.60
CA SER A 116 -1.44 8.19 -10.11
C SER A 116 -2.70 8.27 -10.98
N VAL A 117 -2.61 7.71 -12.19
CA VAL A 117 -3.73 7.56 -13.11
C VAL A 117 -4.25 6.14 -13.01
N LEU A 118 -5.56 5.99 -12.84
CA LEU A 118 -6.21 4.69 -12.77
C LEU A 118 -6.85 4.32 -14.11
N ASP A 119 -6.50 3.13 -14.58
CA ASP A 119 -7.29 2.37 -15.54
C ASP A 119 -7.94 1.19 -14.83
N PHE A 120 -8.81 0.47 -15.54
CA PHE A 120 -9.50 -0.69 -14.99
C PHE A 120 -9.51 -1.86 -15.97
N LYS A 121 -9.63 -3.07 -15.42
CA LYS A 121 -9.94 -4.28 -16.17
C LYS A 121 -11.09 -5.05 -15.53
N PRO A 122 -11.98 -5.68 -16.30
CA PRO A 122 -12.94 -6.63 -15.76
C PRO A 122 -12.23 -7.90 -15.29
N MET A 123 -12.75 -8.52 -14.22
CA MET A 123 -12.29 -9.79 -13.70
C MET A 123 -13.45 -10.61 -13.14
N MET A 124 -13.55 -11.88 -13.52
CA MET A 124 -14.48 -12.82 -12.92
C MET A 124 -13.94 -13.32 -11.58
N VAL A 125 -14.76 -13.25 -10.54
CA VAL A 125 -14.42 -13.69 -9.18
C VAL A 125 -15.53 -14.58 -8.61
N ARG A 126 -15.17 -15.34 -7.58
CA ARG A 126 -16.12 -16.09 -6.75
C ARG A 126 -15.85 -15.79 -5.29
N THR A 127 -16.88 -15.83 -4.45
CA THR A 127 -16.66 -15.73 -3.01
C THR A 127 -16.12 -17.05 -2.46
N LEU A 128 -15.60 -17.01 -1.22
CA LEU A 128 -15.21 -18.21 -0.50
C LEU A 128 -16.40 -18.97 0.10
N ILE A 129 -17.62 -18.43 0.01
CA ILE A 129 -18.85 -19.07 0.49
C ILE A 129 -19.27 -20.13 -0.55
N GLU A 130 -19.48 -21.36 -0.09
CA GLU A 130 -19.96 -22.45 -0.95
C GLU A 130 -21.27 -22.06 -1.63
N ASN A 131 -21.39 -22.41 -2.92
CA ASN A 131 -22.53 -22.10 -3.78
C ASN A 131 -22.74 -20.61 -4.15
N SER A 132 -21.78 -19.73 -3.88
CA SER A 132 -21.78 -18.42 -4.55
C SER A 132 -21.39 -18.61 -6.02
N GLY A 133 -22.23 -18.15 -6.95
CA GLY A 133 -21.87 -18.10 -8.36
C GLY A 133 -20.66 -17.17 -8.61
N GLU A 134 -20.14 -17.22 -9.84
CA GLU A 134 -19.14 -16.26 -10.29
C GLU A 134 -19.82 -14.93 -10.67
N PHE A 135 -19.14 -13.82 -10.40
CA PHE A 135 -19.59 -12.49 -10.80
C PHE A 135 -18.40 -11.64 -11.25
N GLU A 136 -18.68 -10.64 -12.08
CA GLU A 136 -17.66 -9.74 -12.61
C GLU A 136 -17.43 -8.56 -11.66
N ILE A 137 -16.17 -8.19 -11.47
CA ILE A 137 -15.76 -6.95 -10.81
C ILE A 137 -14.86 -6.12 -11.73
N ASN A 138 -14.77 -4.82 -11.46
CA ASN A 138 -13.76 -3.96 -12.05
C ASN A 138 -12.56 -3.85 -11.10
N VAL A 139 -11.38 -4.11 -11.63
CA VAL A 139 -10.11 -4.02 -10.93
C VAL A 139 -9.40 -2.74 -11.38
N ASP A 140 -9.39 -1.72 -10.52
CA ASP A 140 -8.66 -0.48 -10.73
C ASP A 140 -7.15 -0.69 -10.47
N PHE A 141 -6.31 -0.25 -11.40
CA PHE A 141 -4.84 -0.32 -11.30
C PHE A 141 -4.19 0.97 -11.80
N ILE A 142 -2.97 1.26 -11.33
CA ILE A 142 -2.22 2.45 -11.76
C ILE A 142 -1.54 2.17 -13.10
N SER A 143 -1.85 2.94 -14.13
CA SER A 143 -1.39 2.68 -15.50
C SER A 143 -0.24 3.58 -15.99
N ASN A 144 0.11 4.61 -15.22
CA ASN A 144 1.12 5.60 -15.60
C ASN A 144 2.47 5.45 -14.87
N LEU A 145 2.79 4.27 -14.36
CA LEU A 145 4.08 3.99 -13.73
C LEU A 145 5.08 3.42 -14.74
N SER A 146 6.28 3.97 -14.74
CA SER A 146 7.40 3.44 -15.52
C SER A 146 8.71 3.62 -14.75
N VAL A 147 9.70 2.80 -15.08
CA VAL A 147 11.05 2.89 -14.51
C VAL A 147 11.65 4.28 -14.77
N ASP A 148 11.42 4.85 -15.95
CA ASP A 148 11.97 6.15 -16.32
C ASP A 148 11.35 7.30 -15.52
N GLU A 149 10.05 7.22 -15.25
CA GLU A 149 9.38 8.18 -14.36
C GLU A 149 9.90 8.07 -12.92
N LEU A 150 10.08 6.85 -12.41
CA LEU A 150 10.59 6.63 -11.05
C LEU A 150 12.05 7.10 -10.90
N LYS A 151 12.90 6.94 -11.91
CA LYS A 151 14.29 7.44 -11.91
C LYS A 151 14.40 8.95 -11.72
N ARG A 152 13.35 9.72 -12.04
CA ARG A 152 13.31 11.18 -11.83
C ARG A 152 13.17 11.55 -10.34
N LEU A 153 12.78 10.59 -9.49
CA LEU A 153 12.67 10.81 -8.05
C LEU A 153 14.03 10.83 -7.36
N LYS A 154 14.26 11.82 -6.50
CA LYS A 154 15.44 11.83 -5.62
C LYS A 154 15.53 10.58 -4.74
N SER A 155 14.40 10.00 -4.35
CA SER A 155 14.34 8.77 -3.55
C SER A 155 14.68 7.50 -4.33
N ALA A 156 14.71 7.55 -5.66
CA ALA A 156 15.08 6.40 -6.49
C ALA A 156 16.59 6.24 -6.68
N LYS A 157 17.39 7.23 -6.24
CA LYS A 157 18.86 7.26 -6.42
C LYS A 157 19.60 6.06 -5.83
N ASP A 158 19.00 5.41 -4.82
CA ASP A 158 19.63 4.30 -4.09
C ASP A 158 19.26 2.92 -4.69
N TYR A 159 18.48 2.89 -5.78
CA TYR A 159 18.09 1.68 -6.49
C TYR A 159 18.83 1.63 -7.84
N SER A 160 19.36 0.46 -8.21
CA SER A 160 19.87 0.25 -9.57
C SER A 160 18.71 0.20 -10.57
N ALA A 161 19.00 0.38 -11.85
CA ALA A 161 17.98 0.32 -12.89
C ALA A 161 17.31 -1.07 -12.96
N GLU A 162 18.09 -2.13 -12.77
CA GLU A 162 17.62 -3.52 -12.72
C GLU A 162 16.71 -3.74 -11.51
N LEU A 163 17.09 -3.20 -10.35
CA LEU A 163 16.29 -3.33 -9.14
C LEU A 163 14.96 -2.59 -9.26
N LEU A 164 14.95 -1.38 -9.83
CA LEU A 164 13.72 -0.65 -10.12
C LEU A 164 12.83 -1.40 -11.10
N TYR A 165 13.40 -2.01 -12.13
CA TYR A 165 12.65 -2.81 -13.09
C TYR A 165 11.96 -4.01 -12.42
N GLU A 166 12.68 -4.76 -11.59
CA GLU A 166 12.11 -5.91 -10.88
C GLU A 166 11.02 -5.48 -9.88
N MET A 167 11.22 -4.35 -9.20
CA MET A 167 10.21 -3.76 -8.31
C MET A 167 8.95 -3.34 -9.06
N VAL A 168 9.08 -2.66 -10.20
CA VAL A 168 7.95 -2.29 -11.05
C VAL A 168 7.24 -3.54 -11.54
N ARG A 169 7.98 -4.55 -12.05
CA ARG A 169 7.38 -5.81 -12.52
C ARG A 169 6.59 -6.52 -11.42
N CYS A 170 7.15 -6.57 -10.21
CA CYS A 170 6.49 -7.14 -9.04
C CYS A 170 5.20 -6.38 -8.69
N PHE A 171 5.29 -5.06 -8.56
CA PHE A 171 4.16 -4.20 -8.27
C PHE A 171 3.05 -4.30 -9.32
N GLU A 172 3.40 -4.27 -10.61
CA GLU A 172 2.47 -4.43 -11.72
C GLU A 172 1.73 -5.76 -11.64
N LYS A 173 2.46 -6.85 -11.37
CA LYS A 173 1.84 -8.16 -11.19
C LYS A 173 0.80 -8.14 -10.06
N GLU A 174 1.18 -7.67 -8.88
CA GLU A 174 0.33 -7.73 -7.70
C GLU A 174 -0.85 -6.76 -7.74
N GLN A 175 -0.68 -5.54 -8.28
CA GLN A 175 -1.81 -4.60 -8.41
C GLN A 175 -2.85 -5.11 -9.40
N HIS A 176 -2.46 -5.92 -10.38
CA HIS A 176 -3.38 -6.47 -11.36
C HIS A 176 -4.22 -7.64 -10.83
N GLU A 177 -3.91 -8.24 -9.68
CA GLU A 177 -4.69 -9.36 -9.14
C GLU A 177 -6.05 -8.88 -8.62
N PHE A 178 -6.07 -8.00 -7.61
CA PHE A 178 -7.30 -7.45 -7.01
C PHE A 178 -7.29 -5.92 -6.88
N GLY A 179 -6.41 -5.25 -7.61
CA GLY A 179 -6.40 -3.79 -7.73
C GLY A 179 -5.48 -3.12 -6.74
N ILE A 180 -5.17 -1.85 -7.02
CA ILE A 180 -4.28 -1.04 -6.20
C ILE A 180 -4.81 -0.85 -4.77
N SER A 181 -6.13 -0.69 -4.61
CA SER A 181 -6.77 -0.54 -3.31
C SER A 181 -6.49 -1.74 -2.42
N THR A 182 -6.67 -2.96 -2.95
CA THR A 182 -6.38 -4.21 -2.24
C THR A 182 -4.90 -4.31 -1.89
N LEU A 183 -4.01 -3.99 -2.84
CA LEU A 183 -2.56 -4.03 -2.60
C LEU A 183 -2.13 -3.10 -1.46
N ILE A 184 -2.66 -1.88 -1.40
CA ILE A 184 -2.38 -0.92 -0.31
C ILE A 184 -2.93 -1.44 1.02
N ILE A 185 -4.17 -1.95 1.03
CA ILE A 185 -4.82 -2.47 2.25
C ILE A 185 -4.04 -3.66 2.80
N SER A 186 -3.72 -4.66 1.97
CA SER A 186 -2.95 -5.83 2.40
C SER A 186 -1.57 -5.43 2.91
N SER A 187 -0.90 -4.49 2.22
CA SER A 187 0.39 -3.96 2.68
C SER A 187 0.28 -3.24 4.02
N ALA A 188 -0.82 -2.52 4.27
CA ALA A 188 -1.08 -1.84 5.53
C ALA A 188 -1.29 -2.84 6.68
N LEU A 189 -2.02 -3.93 6.43
CA LEU A 189 -2.21 -5.00 7.42
C LEU A 189 -0.87 -5.66 7.76
N ASP A 190 -0.08 -6.06 6.74
CA ASP A 190 1.23 -6.66 6.95
C ASP A 190 2.18 -5.71 7.70
N TYR A 191 2.16 -4.43 7.35
CA TYR A 191 2.99 -3.45 8.01
C TYR A 191 2.54 -3.21 9.46
N SER A 192 1.23 -3.27 9.75
CA SER A 192 0.71 -3.12 11.10
C SER A 192 1.21 -4.20 12.06
N GLU A 193 1.34 -5.44 11.58
CA GLU A 193 1.92 -6.55 12.34
C GLU A 193 3.43 -6.36 12.59
N ILE A 194 4.15 -5.81 11.61
CA ILE A 194 5.57 -5.47 11.75
C ILE A 194 5.74 -4.36 12.80
N ILE A 195 4.90 -3.32 12.77
CA ILE A 195 4.92 -2.24 13.76
C ILE A 195 4.63 -2.77 15.15
N LEU A 196 3.58 -3.61 15.31
CA LEU A 196 3.23 -4.18 16.59
C LEU A 196 4.42 -4.92 17.22
N LYS A 197 5.04 -5.83 16.46
CA LYS A 197 6.24 -6.57 16.91
C LYS A 197 7.41 -5.65 17.24
N ALA A 198 7.64 -4.62 16.42
CA ALA A 198 8.73 -3.68 16.66
C ALA A 198 8.52 -2.87 17.96
N ILE A 199 7.28 -2.54 18.30
CA ILE A 199 6.95 -1.86 19.56
C ILE A 199 7.10 -2.84 20.73
N GLU A 200 6.49 -4.03 20.66
CA GLU A 200 6.44 -4.98 21.77
C GLU A 200 7.80 -5.58 22.16
N ASN A 201 8.65 -5.91 21.17
CA ASN A 201 9.98 -6.48 21.43
C ASN A 201 10.92 -5.53 22.19
N ASN A 202 10.49 -4.29 22.47
CA ASN A 202 11.26 -3.27 23.18
C ASN A 202 10.57 -2.79 24.48
N VAL A 203 9.54 -3.52 24.95
CA VAL A 203 8.83 -3.25 26.23
C VAL A 203 9.33 -4.19 27.36
N GLU A 204 10.34 -5.02 27.12
CA GLU A 204 11.02 -5.82 28.17
C GLU A 204 12.16 -5.08 28.87
#